data_AF-A0A1L8CK32-F1
#
_entry.id   AF-A0A1L8CK32-F1
#
_cell.length_a   1.000
_cell.length_b   1.000
_cell.length_c   1.000
_cell.angle_alpha   90.00
_cell.angle_beta   90.00
_cell.angle_gamma   90.00
#
_symmetry.space_group_name_H-M   'P 1'
#
loop_
_entity.id
_entity.type
_entity.pdbx_description
1 polymer ?
#
loop_
_entity_poly.entity_id
_entity_poly.type
_entity_poly.pdbx_seq_one_letter_code
_entity_poly.pdbx_strand_id
1 'polypeptide(L)' 'MDVIFGLIPAMIALGLVGVLIFFWAVKSGQYDDMEGPAHRILDDDDMKEDKHDHSE' A
#
# COMPACT_ATOMS: atom_id res chain seq x y z
N MET A 1 -0.59 -44.72 -3.61
CA MET A 1 -1.29 -43.97 -2.55
C MET A 1 -0.33 -43.32 -1.56
N ASP A 2 0.91 -43.82 -1.43
CA ASP A 2 1.87 -43.33 -0.43
C ASP A 2 2.32 -41.87 -0.63
N VAL A 3 2.44 -41.44 -1.89
CA VAL A 3 2.82 -40.05 -2.24
C VAL A 3 1.83 -39.01 -1.69
N ILE A 4 0.54 -39.37 -1.61
CA ILE A 4 -0.51 -38.46 -1.14
C ILE A 4 -0.27 -38.07 0.33
N PHE A 5 0.23 -39.01 1.15
CA PHE A 5 0.55 -38.75 2.55
C PHE A 5 1.71 -37.76 2.73
N GLY A 6 2.59 -37.59 1.73
CA GLY A 6 3.62 -36.54 1.73
C GLY A 6 3.11 -35.22 1.15
N LEU A 7 2.29 -35.28 0.09
CA LEU A 7 1.82 -34.08 -0.61
C LEU A 7 0.79 -33.26 0.19
N ILE A 8 -0.13 -33.92 0.90
CA ILE A 8 -1.14 -33.23 1.72
C ILE A 8 -0.49 -32.34 2.79
N PRO A 9 0.39 -32.84 3.67
CA PRO A 9 1.02 -31.99 4.68
C PRO A 9 1.96 -30.95 4.06
N ALA A 10 2.63 -31.27 2.94
CA ALA A 10 3.47 -30.29 2.23
C ALA A 10 2.64 -29.10 1.70
N MET A 11 1.46 -29.36 1.12
CA MET A 11 0.54 -28.33 0.64
C MET A 11 0.00 -27.48 1.81
N ILE A 12 -0.34 -28.10 2.94
CA ILE A 12 -0.79 -27.37 4.14
C ILE A 12 0.34 -26.48 4.67
N ALA A 13 1.56 -27.01 4.78
CA ALA A 13 2.72 -26.25 5.20
C ALA A 13 3.01 -25.06 4.28
N LEU A 14 2.95 -25.28 2.96
CA LEU A 14 3.12 -24.22 1.96
C LEU A 14 2.04 -23.13 2.10
N GLY A 15 0.78 -23.53 2.32
CA GLY A 15 -0.33 -22.60 2.57
C GLY A 15 -0.09 -21.77 3.84
N LEU A 16 0.33 -22.40 4.94
CA LEU A 16 0.66 -21.71 6.20
C LEU A 16 1.80 -20.72 6.02
N VAL A 17 2.85 -21.09 5.29
CA VAL A 17 3.97 -20.19 4.96
C VAL A 17 3.46 -18.97 4.17
N GLY A 18 2.60 -19.18 3.16
CA GLY A 18 2.00 -18.08 2.41
C GLY A 18 1.19 -17.13 3.29
N VAL A 19 0.39 -17.65 4.21
CA VAL A 19 -0.38 -16.85 5.17
C VAL A 19 0.54 -16.06 6.11
N LEU A 20 1.60 -16.68 6.64
CA LEU A 20 2.57 -15.98 7.49
C LEU A 20 3.29 -14.84 6.75
N ILE A 21 3.70 -15.08 5.51
CA ILE A 21 4.32 -14.06 4.65
C ILE A 21 3.33 -12.92 4.40
N PHE A 22 2.06 -13.24 4.10
CA PHE A 22 1.02 -12.23 3.88
C PHE A 22 0.83 -11.34 5.12
N PHE A 23 0.69 -11.93 6.31
CA PHE A 23 0.56 -11.16 7.54
C PHE A 23 1.80 -10.32 7.84
N TRP A 24 3.00 -10.84 7.56
CA TRP A 24 4.25 -10.09 7.71
C TRP A 24 4.29 -8.89 6.75
N ALA A 25 3.91 -9.06 5.48
CA ALA A 25 3.88 -8.00 4.48
C ALA A 25 2.87 -6.89 4.86
N VAL A 26 1.67 -7.27 5.32
CA VAL A 26 0.66 -6.31 5.81
C VAL A 26 1.19 -5.54 7.03
N LYS A 27 1.82 -6.24 7.99
CA LYS A 27 2.38 -5.61 9.19
C LYS A 27 3.62 -4.74 8.88
N SER A 28 4.33 -4.99 7.79
CA SER A 28 5.52 -4.23 7.40
C SER A 28 5.21 -2.78 6.97
N GLY A 29 3.95 -2.34 7.03
CA GLY A 29 3.59 -0.95 6.75
C GLY A 29 3.72 -0.56 5.28
N GLN A 30 3.84 -1.52 4.36
CA GLN A 30 3.96 -1.24 2.92
C GLN A 30 2.69 -0.60 2.32
N TYR A 31 1.58 -0.59 3.07
CA TYR A 31 0.32 0.05 2.72
C TYR A 31 0.14 1.44 3.33
N ASP A 32 1.04 1.87 4.22
CA ASP A 32 1.00 3.18 4.88
C ASP A 32 1.37 4.32 3.91
N ASP A 33 2.18 4.00 2.89
CA ASP A 33 2.61 4.94 1.82
C ASP A 33 1.76 4.82 0.54
N MET A 34 0.51 4.34 0.65
CA MET A 34 -0.45 4.36 -0.47
C MET A 34 -1.17 5.71 -0.59
N GLU A 35 -1.03 6.59 0.42
CA GLU A 35 -1.28 8.04 0.32
C GLU A 35 -0.13 8.69 -0.47
N GLY A 36 0.00 8.31 -1.74
CA GLY A 36 0.96 8.91 -2.65
C GLY A 36 0.77 10.44 -2.75
N PRO A 37 1.73 11.15 -3.39
CA PRO A 37 1.76 12.62 -3.49
C PRO A 37 0.55 13.27 -4.20
N ALA A 38 -0.46 12.49 -4.59
CA ALA A 38 -1.73 12.93 -5.18
C ALA A 38 -2.50 13.93 -4.30
N HIS A 39 -2.35 13.91 -2.97
CA HIS A 39 -2.98 14.91 -2.11
C HIS A 39 -2.32 16.30 -2.22
N ARG A 40 -1.07 16.37 -2.67
CA ARG A 40 -0.30 17.62 -2.81
C ARG A 40 -0.61 18.42 -4.08
N ILE A 41 -1.30 17.82 -5.05
CA ILE A 41 -1.67 18.47 -6.32
C ILE A 41 -3.05 19.15 -6.24
N LEU A 42 -3.88 18.78 -5.25
CA LEU A 42 -5.22 19.35 -5.06
C LEU A 42 -5.24 20.52 -4.06
N ASP A 43 -4.14 20.77 -3.34
CA ASP A 43 -4.01 21.86 -2.35
C ASP A 43 -3.32 23.13 -2.92
N ASP A 44 -3.09 23.21 -4.24
CA ASP A 44 -2.60 24.44 -4.91
C ASP A 44 -3.72 25.47 -5.21
N ASP A 45 -4.85 25.36 -4.53
CA ASP A 45 -6.04 26.23 -4.69
C ASP A 45 -5.96 27.55 -3.91
N ASP A 46 -4.85 27.87 -3.23
CA ASP A 46 -4.59 29.20 -2.68
C ASP A 46 -3.97 30.16 -3.71
N MET A 47 -4.41 30.03 -4.98
CA MET A 47 -4.31 31.08 -6.01
C MET A 47 -5.26 32.25 -5.70
N LYS A 48 -5.03 33.07 -4.65
CA LYS A 48 -5.67 34.39 -4.53
C LYS A 48 -4.80 35.42 -3.79
N GLU A 49 -3.92 36.09 -4.53
CA GLU A 49 -3.88 37.57 -4.57
C GLU A 49 -2.86 38.03 -5.62
N ASP A 50 -3.28 37.92 -6.88
CA ASP A 50 -2.77 38.79 -7.93
C ASP A 50 -3.97 39.60 -8.38
N LYS A 51 -4.06 40.87 -7.97
CA LYS A 51 -4.73 41.94 -8.72
C LYS A 51 -4.60 43.29 -7.99
N HIS A 52 -3.89 44.17 -8.69
CA HIS A 52 -4.11 45.62 -8.72
C HIS A 52 -3.85 46.39 -7.42
N ASP A 53 -2.64 46.94 -7.31
CA ASP A 53 -2.55 48.37 -7.05
C ASP A 53 -1.62 49.03 -8.08
N HIS A 54 -2.26 49.51 -9.13
CA HIS A 54 -1.75 50.55 -10.01
C HIS A 54 -2.47 51.81 -9.57
N SER A 55 -1.94 52.51 -8.57
CA SER A 55 -2.37 53.86 -8.20
C SER A 55 -1.15 54.66 -7.72
N GLU A 56 -0.74 55.58 -8.59
CA GLU A 56 -0.10 56.89 -8.32
C GLU A 56 1.34 56.95 -7.75
#